data_AF-A0A922XHE5-F1
#
_entry.id   AF-A0A922XHE5-F1
#
_cell.length_a   1.000
_cell.length_b   1.000
_cell.length_c   1.000
_cell.angle_alpha   90.00
_cell.angle_beta   90.00
_cell.angle_gamma   90.00
#
_symmetry.space_group_name_H-M   'P 1'
#
loop_
_entity.id
_entity.type
_entity.pdbx_description
1 polymer ?
#
loop_
_entity_poly.entity_id
_entity_poly.type
_entity_poly.pdbx_seq_one_letter_code
_entity_poly.pdbx_strand_id
1 'polypeptide(L)'
;MFIPLGTDRPQQRPVLVNHAVIAVNIVVHLALNAVRARDPQSADGVLAACLFDPKSPLSTGLLTYAFLHADWFHLLGNMAFLWVFGPAVEDRLGRAGYLAYYLAGAVAAALAQYLFDPAPMVGASGAIAAVAGAFMVLFPRTNVRVVLFFFLIGAYSIPSLWFVAGSIAKDLWLLGLGDSGVAYQAHLGGYAFGIGLAMLLLATGALRREEWDLYYAIKQHRRRRELLAATRGLARDPIPARVARSSLRTPAPTPADRASRHDHPALTQPQSLERAAVASAMAAGDLTAAAQRYAALLAQWPRQPGPPPSASLSRRQMLEMAGAMVQAERHADAADVYALFLRTFPHDKEQPRVCLLLAVIALRRLQDHALAARALASISQTLQDPDQHAMAVQIMAETQRAQALAVSQAATSTPATTPSTPTSSATPPVPPAPPAPPDPGRA
;
A
#
# COMPACT_ATOMS: atom_id res chain seq x y z
N MET A 1 17.35 16.83 -21.15
CA MET A 1 18.07 15.73 -20.47
C MET A 1 17.58 15.65 -19.03
N PHE A 2 17.13 14.48 -18.57
CA PHE A 2 16.81 14.25 -17.16
C PHE A 2 18.09 13.84 -16.45
N ILE A 3 18.64 14.71 -15.62
CA ILE A 3 19.87 14.42 -14.88
C ILE A 3 19.47 14.00 -13.46
N PRO A 4 19.66 12.73 -13.08
CA PRO A 4 19.37 12.29 -11.73
C PRO A 4 20.42 12.91 -10.78
N LEU A 5 19.96 13.48 -9.67
CA LEU A 5 20.79 14.09 -8.63
C LEU A 5 20.98 13.19 -7.41
N GLY A 6 20.03 12.29 -7.15
CA GLY A 6 20.03 11.47 -5.96
C GLY A 6 18.67 10.85 -5.68
N THR A 7 18.61 10.05 -4.62
CA THR A 7 17.38 9.41 -4.17
C THR A 7 17.02 9.86 -2.75
N ASP A 8 15.81 9.52 -2.28
CA ASP A 8 15.36 9.71 -0.90
C ASP A 8 15.61 8.47 -0.01
N ARG A 9 16.37 7.47 -0.51
CA ARG A 9 16.66 6.25 0.23
C ARG A 9 17.86 6.45 1.17
N PRO A 10 17.76 6.11 2.47
CA PRO A 10 18.90 6.09 3.37
C PRO A 10 19.83 4.91 3.04
N GLN A 11 21.13 5.18 2.97
CA GLN A 11 22.16 4.18 2.70
C GLN A 11 22.56 3.46 3.99
N GLN A 12 22.54 2.12 4.00
CA GLN A 12 22.84 1.33 5.20
C GLN A 12 24.28 0.85 5.26
N ARG A 13 24.94 0.63 4.11
CA ARG A 13 26.32 0.12 4.01
C ARG A 13 27.24 1.09 3.26
N PRO A 14 28.55 1.12 3.57
CA PRO A 14 29.52 1.83 2.76
C PRO A 14 29.58 1.21 1.36
N VAL A 15 29.45 2.07 0.36
CA VAL A 15 29.46 1.73 -1.06
C VAL A 15 30.91 1.86 -1.51
N LEU A 16 31.55 0.76 -1.88
CA LEU A 16 32.96 0.76 -2.28
C LEU A 16 33.11 0.38 -3.75
N VAL A 17 32.35 -0.63 -4.20
CA VAL A 17 32.51 -1.18 -5.54
C VAL A 17 32.00 -0.19 -6.58
N ASN A 18 30.87 0.46 -6.35
CA ASN A 18 30.37 1.49 -7.26
C ASN A 18 31.35 2.66 -7.41
N HIS A 19 31.92 3.13 -6.31
CA HIS A 19 32.95 4.18 -6.37
C HIS A 19 34.21 3.71 -7.10
N ALA A 20 34.62 2.45 -6.89
CA ALA A 20 35.75 1.87 -7.63
C ALA A 20 35.44 1.78 -9.14
N VAL A 21 34.24 1.34 -9.53
CA VAL A 21 33.82 1.31 -10.94
C VAL A 21 33.83 2.71 -11.54
N ILE A 22 33.30 3.72 -10.83
CA ILE A 22 33.35 5.12 -11.26
C ILE A 22 34.80 5.59 -11.44
N ALA A 23 35.67 5.32 -10.46
CA ALA A 23 37.08 5.71 -10.51
C ALA A 23 37.80 5.04 -11.68
N VAL A 24 37.57 3.75 -11.92
CA VAL A 24 38.14 3.02 -13.07
C VAL A 24 37.71 3.66 -14.39
N ASN A 25 36.43 3.99 -14.56
CA ASN A 25 35.94 4.66 -15.77
C ASN A 25 36.62 6.01 -16.01
N ILE A 26 36.78 6.81 -14.94
CA ILE A 26 37.49 8.10 -15.00
C ILE A 26 38.95 7.91 -15.39
N VAL A 27 39.65 6.96 -14.75
CA VAL A 27 41.06 6.66 -15.02
C VAL A 27 41.26 6.17 -16.46
N VAL A 28 40.41 5.27 -16.95
CA VAL A 28 40.46 4.76 -18.33
C VAL A 28 40.26 5.90 -19.33
N HIS A 29 39.29 6.79 -19.08
CA HIS A 29 39.05 7.95 -19.95
C HIS A 29 40.23 8.93 -19.95
N LEU A 30 40.80 9.23 -18.78
CA LEU A 30 41.99 10.07 -18.66
C LEU A 30 43.21 9.46 -19.36
N ALA A 31 43.43 8.16 -19.19
CA ALA A 31 44.54 7.44 -19.82
C ALA A 31 44.40 7.46 -21.35
N LEU A 32 43.22 7.18 -21.89
CA LEU A 32 42.98 7.22 -23.33
C LEU A 32 43.18 8.62 -23.90
N ASN A 33 42.71 9.66 -23.21
CA ASN A 33 42.93 11.05 -23.63
C ASN A 33 44.43 11.44 -23.56
N ALA A 34 45.17 10.95 -22.57
CA ALA A 34 46.61 11.18 -22.48
C ALA A 34 47.38 10.49 -23.62
N VAL A 35 46.98 9.28 -24.01
CA VAL A 35 47.54 8.61 -25.20
C VAL A 35 47.19 9.40 -26.46
N ARG A 36 45.93 9.80 -26.63
CA ARG A 36 45.46 10.56 -27.80
C ARG A 36 46.18 11.90 -27.97
N ALA A 37 46.50 12.58 -26.87
CA ALA A 37 47.25 13.83 -26.89
C ALA A 37 48.71 13.66 -27.33
N ARG A 38 49.29 12.46 -27.18
CA ARG A 38 50.68 12.16 -27.56
C ARG A 38 50.76 11.52 -28.95
N ASP A 39 49.88 10.56 -29.21
CA ASP A 39 49.81 9.80 -30.45
C ASP A 39 48.35 9.41 -30.74
N PRO A 40 47.67 10.17 -31.64
CA PRO A 40 46.30 9.88 -32.04
C PRO A 40 46.12 8.48 -32.66
N GLN A 41 47.08 8.00 -33.46
CA GLN A 41 46.96 6.70 -34.14
C GLN A 41 47.02 5.55 -33.13
N SER A 42 47.91 5.65 -32.13
CA SER A 42 47.94 4.68 -31.03
C SER A 42 46.65 4.68 -30.22
N ALA A 43 46.06 5.85 -29.94
CA ALA A 43 44.79 5.92 -29.23
C ALA A 43 43.63 5.29 -30.01
N ASP A 44 43.59 5.48 -31.32
CA ASP A 44 42.58 4.86 -32.19
C ASP A 44 42.77 3.34 -32.26
N GLY A 45 44.01 2.85 -32.26
CA GLY A 45 44.32 1.43 -32.15
C GLY A 45 43.84 0.81 -30.82
N VAL A 46 44.06 1.50 -29.69
CA VAL A 46 43.56 1.07 -28.38
C VAL A 46 42.03 1.07 -28.35
N LEU A 47 41.38 2.11 -28.90
CA LEU A 47 39.93 2.20 -28.98
C LEU A 47 39.36 1.04 -29.82
N ALA A 48 39.92 0.79 -31.00
CA ALA A 48 39.52 -0.30 -31.89
C ALA A 48 39.68 -1.69 -31.25
N ALA A 49 40.71 -1.89 -30.43
CA ALA A 49 40.93 -3.16 -29.72
C ALA A 49 39.99 -3.38 -28.53
N CYS A 50 39.40 -2.31 -28.00
CA CYS A 50 38.62 -2.34 -26.75
C CYS A 50 37.13 -2.05 -26.93
N LEU A 51 36.71 -1.47 -28.07
CA LEU A 51 35.30 -1.31 -28.42
C LEU A 51 34.64 -2.68 -28.64
N PHE A 52 33.31 -2.73 -28.51
CA PHE A 52 32.57 -3.94 -28.87
C PHE A 52 32.23 -3.88 -30.35
N ASP A 53 32.75 -4.83 -31.14
CA ASP A 53 32.37 -5.03 -32.54
C ASP A 53 31.44 -6.25 -32.66
N PRO A 54 30.16 -6.07 -33.02
CA PRO A 54 29.24 -7.17 -33.32
C PRO A 54 29.76 -8.19 -34.32
N LYS A 55 30.70 -7.83 -35.21
CA LYS A 55 31.32 -8.77 -36.16
C LYS A 55 32.29 -9.74 -35.47
N SER A 56 32.78 -9.38 -34.28
CA SER A 56 33.70 -10.17 -33.46
C SER A 56 33.20 -10.26 -32.00
N PRO A 57 32.05 -10.94 -31.76
CA PRO A 57 31.33 -10.86 -30.49
C PRO A 57 32.06 -11.51 -29.30
N LEU A 58 33.05 -12.36 -29.57
CA LEU A 58 33.88 -13.02 -28.54
C LEU A 58 35.21 -12.28 -28.28
N SER A 59 35.39 -11.08 -28.84
CA SER A 59 36.56 -10.24 -28.59
C SER A 59 36.61 -9.75 -27.14
N THR A 60 37.78 -9.23 -26.73
CA THR A 60 37.95 -8.53 -25.44
C THR A 60 36.96 -7.37 -25.27
N GLY A 61 36.54 -6.79 -26.40
CA GLY A 61 35.49 -5.79 -26.51
C GLY A 61 34.16 -6.17 -25.87
N LEU A 62 33.87 -7.46 -25.65
CA LEU A 62 32.65 -7.93 -24.97
C LEU A 62 32.49 -7.33 -23.56
N LEU A 63 33.60 -6.98 -22.91
CA LEU A 63 33.58 -6.38 -21.57
C LEU A 63 34.26 -5.01 -21.52
N THR A 64 35.35 -4.80 -22.27
CA THR A 64 36.14 -3.56 -22.17
C THR A 64 35.39 -2.33 -22.68
N TYR A 65 34.42 -2.50 -23.59
CA TYR A 65 33.61 -1.40 -24.11
C TYR A 65 32.88 -0.62 -23.01
N ALA A 66 32.49 -1.32 -21.93
CA ALA A 66 31.74 -0.76 -20.81
C ALA A 66 32.58 0.19 -19.92
N PHE A 67 33.87 0.33 -20.21
CA PHE A 67 34.78 1.25 -19.52
C PHE A 67 35.28 2.41 -20.39
N LEU A 68 34.94 2.39 -21.68
CA LEU A 68 35.32 3.40 -22.65
C LEU A 68 34.19 4.41 -22.83
N HIS A 69 34.55 5.65 -23.15
CA HIS A 69 33.59 6.75 -23.37
C HIS A 69 34.05 7.61 -24.55
N ALA A 70 33.12 7.99 -25.41
CA ALA A 70 33.40 8.78 -26.61
C ALA A 70 33.92 10.18 -26.29
N ASP A 71 33.36 10.81 -25.26
CA ASP A 71 33.63 12.18 -24.86
C ASP A 71 33.32 12.41 -23.36
N TRP A 72 33.63 13.62 -22.87
CA TRP A 72 33.43 14.01 -21.48
C TRP A 72 31.97 14.03 -21.05
N PHE A 73 31.03 14.44 -21.92
CA PHE A 73 29.60 14.45 -21.58
C PHE A 73 29.06 13.03 -21.46
N HIS A 74 29.49 12.12 -22.34
CA HIS A 74 29.15 10.71 -22.23
C HIS A 74 29.66 10.11 -20.90
N LEU A 75 30.91 10.39 -20.51
CA LEU A 75 31.43 9.96 -19.20
C LEU A 75 30.63 10.55 -18.04
N LEU A 76 30.45 11.87 -18.00
CA LEU A 76 29.76 12.55 -16.90
C LEU A 76 28.32 12.07 -16.75
N GLY A 77 27.61 11.87 -17.86
CA GLY A 77 26.25 11.30 -17.87
C GLY A 77 26.22 9.91 -17.24
N ASN A 78 27.11 9.02 -17.66
CA ASN A 78 27.19 7.67 -17.12
C ASN A 78 27.54 7.66 -15.63
N MET A 79 28.51 8.47 -15.21
CA MET A 79 28.92 8.55 -13.81
C MET A 79 27.81 9.14 -12.93
N ALA A 80 27.03 10.11 -13.42
CA ALA A 80 25.86 10.63 -12.70
C ALA A 80 24.80 9.54 -12.45
N PHE A 81 24.52 8.70 -13.43
CA PHE A 81 23.60 7.58 -13.25
C PHE A 81 24.14 6.52 -12.29
N LEU A 82 25.42 6.13 -12.39
CA LEU A 82 26.05 5.22 -11.44
C LEU A 82 26.08 5.79 -10.02
N TRP A 83 26.30 7.09 -9.88
CA TRP A 83 26.28 7.78 -8.59
C TRP A 83 24.91 7.71 -7.93
N VAL A 84 23.83 7.80 -8.70
CA VAL A 84 22.46 7.79 -8.15
C VAL A 84 21.94 6.39 -7.90
N PHE A 85 22.11 5.46 -8.85
CA PHE A 85 21.49 4.13 -8.78
C PHE A 85 22.40 3.08 -8.17
N GLY A 86 23.70 3.14 -8.43
CA GLY A 86 24.69 2.16 -7.99
C GLY A 86 24.72 1.93 -6.48
N PRO A 87 24.78 2.98 -5.62
CA PRO A 87 24.85 2.83 -4.16
C PRO A 87 23.74 1.95 -3.59
N ALA A 88 22.51 2.17 -4.04
CA ALA A 88 21.34 1.46 -3.55
C ALA A 88 21.33 -0.02 -3.97
N VAL A 89 21.79 -0.31 -5.19
CA VAL A 89 21.88 -1.68 -5.69
C VAL A 89 23.06 -2.42 -5.02
N GLU A 90 24.20 -1.76 -4.80
CA GLU A 90 25.33 -2.33 -4.06
C GLU A 90 24.96 -2.64 -2.61
N ASP A 91 24.27 -1.72 -1.93
CA ASP A 91 23.77 -1.93 -0.58
C ASP A 91 22.90 -3.20 -0.48
N ARG A 92 22.09 -3.43 -1.52
CA ARG A 92 21.12 -4.53 -1.56
C ARG A 92 21.71 -5.88 -1.96
N LEU A 93 22.60 -5.90 -2.96
CA LEU A 93 23.24 -7.12 -3.47
C LEU A 93 24.55 -7.46 -2.74
N GLY A 94 25.09 -6.51 -1.97
CA GLY A 94 26.45 -6.57 -1.46
C GLY A 94 27.50 -6.32 -2.56
N ARG A 95 28.76 -6.19 -2.14
CA ARG A 95 29.89 -5.79 -2.99
C ARG A 95 30.14 -6.73 -4.17
N ALA A 96 30.33 -8.02 -3.89
CA ALA A 96 30.59 -9.02 -4.93
C ALA A 96 29.37 -9.24 -5.83
N GLY A 97 28.17 -9.27 -5.25
CA GLY A 97 26.92 -9.38 -5.99
C GLY A 97 26.74 -8.22 -6.97
N TYR A 98 26.98 -6.99 -6.53
CA TYR A 98 26.91 -5.80 -7.38
C TYR A 98 27.93 -5.81 -8.52
N LEU A 99 29.19 -6.16 -8.24
CA LEU A 99 30.21 -6.23 -9.27
C LEU A 99 29.83 -7.25 -10.36
N ALA A 100 29.43 -8.46 -9.94
CA ALA A 100 28.97 -9.50 -10.86
C ALA A 100 27.74 -9.03 -11.67
N TYR A 101 26.81 -8.33 -11.02
CA TYR A 101 25.62 -7.79 -11.67
C TYR A 101 25.95 -6.75 -12.75
N TYR A 102 26.86 -5.81 -12.45
CA TYR A 102 27.31 -4.78 -13.39
C TYR A 102 27.99 -5.40 -14.61
N LEU A 103 28.94 -6.32 -14.39
CA LEU A 103 29.70 -6.96 -15.47
C LEU A 103 28.80 -7.89 -16.31
N ALA A 104 27.91 -8.66 -15.68
CA ALA A 104 26.94 -9.48 -16.41
C ALA A 104 25.95 -8.63 -17.21
N GLY A 105 25.56 -7.46 -16.67
CA GLY A 105 24.76 -6.47 -17.40
C GLY A 105 25.47 -5.90 -18.62
N ALA A 106 26.78 -5.62 -18.52
CA ALA A 106 27.60 -5.22 -19.65
C ALA A 106 27.61 -6.29 -20.76
N VAL A 107 27.81 -7.56 -20.39
CA VAL A 107 27.78 -8.67 -21.34
C VAL A 107 26.40 -8.82 -21.98
N ALA A 108 25.31 -8.76 -21.19
CA ALA A 108 23.96 -8.86 -21.71
C ALA A 108 23.61 -7.72 -22.68
N ALA A 109 24.05 -6.49 -22.39
CA ALA A 109 23.91 -5.35 -23.29
C ALA A 109 24.70 -5.54 -24.59
N ALA A 110 25.92 -6.09 -24.53
CA ALA A 110 26.70 -6.42 -25.72
C ALA A 110 26.07 -7.51 -26.58
N LEU A 111 25.51 -8.55 -25.96
CA LEU A 111 24.76 -9.57 -26.66
C LEU A 111 23.51 -8.99 -27.34
N ALA A 112 22.81 -8.06 -26.70
CA ALA A 112 21.67 -7.39 -27.32
C ALA A 112 22.09 -6.51 -28.51
N GLN A 113 23.19 -5.76 -28.40
CA GLN A 113 23.76 -5.02 -29.53
C GLN A 113 24.07 -5.98 -30.69
N TYR A 114 24.82 -7.05 -30.41
CA TYR A 114 25.20 -8.06 -31.40
C TYR A 114 24.01 -8.63 -32.19
N LEU A 115 22.89 -8.91 -31.52
CA LEU A 115 21.72 -9.52 -32.13
C LEU A 115 20.92 -8.57 -33.03
N PHE A 116 20.98 -7.26 -32.76
CA PHE A 116 20.01 -6.31 -33.32
C PHE A 116 20.64 -5.11 -34.03
N ASP A 117 21.95 -4.90 -33.93
CA ASP A 117 22.66 -3.80 -34.58
C ASP A 117 24.13 -4.18 -34.86
N PRO A 118 24.57 -4.19 -36.13
CA PRO A 118 25.95 -4.52 -36.48
C PRO A 118 26.95 -3.39 -36.18
N ALA A 119 26.50 -2.21 -35.74
CA ALA A 119 27.36 -1.09 -35.44
C ALA A 119 28.23 -1.35 -34.18
N PRO A 120 29.53 -1.05 -34.24
CA PRO A 120 30.39 -1.06 -33.07
C PRO A 120 29.89 -0.10 -31.98
N MET A 121 30.08 -0.45 -30.72
CA MET A 121 29.64 0.38 -29.60
C MET A 121 30.70 0.58 -28.52
N VAL A 122 30.47 1.62 -27.74
CA VAL A 122 31.30 2.06 -26.63
C VAL A 122 30.42 2.68 -25.55
N GLY A 123 30.74 2.49 -24.27
CA GLY A 123 30.01 3.14 -23.17
C GLY A 123 29.54 2.18 -22.08
N ALA A 124 29.61 2.66 -20.84
CA ALA A 124 29.07 1.97 -19.66
C ALA A 124 27.53 1.87 -19.64
N SER A 125 26.85 2.59 -20.53
CA SER A 125 25.40 2.84 -20.46
C SER A 125 24.54 1.57 -20.47
N GLY A 126 24.96 0.51 -21.17
CA GLY A 126 24.28 -0.80 -21.12
C GLY A 126 24.32 -1.47 -19.75
N ALA A 127 25.49 -1.46 -19.09
CA ALA A 127 25.65 -1.96 -17.73
C ALA A 127 24.88 -1.09 -16.72
N ILE A 128 24.87 0.23 -16.93
CA ILE A 128 24.10 1.18 -16.13
C ILE A 128 22.60 0.94 -16.28
N ALA A 129 22.12 0.66 -17.50
CA ALA A 129 20.73 0.30 -17.74
C ALA A 129 20.33 -0.98 -16.97
N ALA A 130 21.23 -1.95 -16.84
CA ALA A 130 21.03 -3.11 -15.96
C ALA A 130 20.93 -2.72 -14.48
N VAL A 131 21.80 -1.86 -13.99
CA VAL A 131 21.73 -1.34 -12.61
C VAL A 131 20.43 -0.56 -12.37
N ALA A 132 20.02 0.29 -13.31
CA ALA A 132 18.77 1.05 -13.24
C ALA A 132 17.53 0.13 -13.29
N GLY A 133 17.56 -0.91 -14.13
CA GLY A 133 16.53 -1.95 -14.17
C GLY A 133 16.40 -2.71 -12.85
N ALA A 134 17.52 -3.08 -12.24
CA ALA A 134 17.53 -3.68 -10.90
C ALA A 134 16.98 -2.71 -9.84
N PHE A 135 17.41 -1.44 -9.88
CA PHE A 135 16.93 -0.41 -8.97
C PHE A 135 15.41 -0.21 -9.10
N MET A 136 14.86 -0.22 -10.31
CA MET A 136 13.41 -0.16 -10.54
C MET A 136 12.65 -1.32 -9.88
N VAL A 137 13.21 -2.54 -9.90
CA VAL A 137 12.58 -3.72 -9.29
C VAL A 137 12.72 -3.70 -7.76
N LEU A 138 13.88 -3.30 -7.26
CA LEU A 138 14.16 -3.32 -5.82
C LEU A 138 13.57 -2.12 -5.07
N PHE A 139 13.41 -0.99 -5.76
CA PHE A 139 13.00 0.30 -5.19
C PHE A 139 12.00 1.08 -6.06
N PRO A 140 10.92 0.46 -6.59
CA PRO A 140 9.97 1.08 -7.53
C PRO A 140 9.34 2.40 -7.06
N ARG A 141 9.25 2.64 -5.74
CA ARG A 141 8.62 3.82 -5.14
C ARG A 141 9.59 4.86 -4.62
N THR A 142 10.89 4.57 -4.60
CA THR A 142 11.90 5.54 -4.20
C THR A 142 11.92 6.68 -5.19
N ASN A 143 11.92 7.91 -4.69
CA ASN A 143 11.91 9.09 -5.56
C ASN A 143 13.32 9.38 -6.04
N VAL A 144 13.46 9.47 -7.35
CA VAL A 144 14.65 9.99 -8.03
C VAL A 144 14.46 11.49 -8.16
N ARG A 145 15.35 12.26 -7.54
CA ARG A 145 15.43 13.71 -7.74
C ARG A 145 16.10 13.95 -9.09
N VAL A 146 15.43 14.68 -9.97
CA VAL A 146 15.90 15.00 -11.31
C VAL A 146 15.88 16.50 -11.54
N VAL A 147 16.93 17.01 -12.18
CA VAL A 147 16.95 18.38 -12.71
C VAL A 147 16.59 18.36 -14.18
N LEU A 148 15.67 19.24 -14.55
CA LEU A 148 15.40 19.58 -15.94
C LEU A 148 16.29 20.76 -16.35
N PHE A 149 17.12 20.55 -17.38
CA PHE A 149 18.04 21.58 -17.88
C PHE A 149 17.44 22.50 -18.97
N PHE A 150 16.13 22.41 -19.25
CA PHE A 150 15.42 23.29 -20.21
C PHE A 150 14.56 24.35 -19.49
N PHE A 151 13.75 25.15 -20.22
CA PHE A 151 12.96 26.33 -19.81
C PHE A 151 12.13 26.26 -18.49
N LEU A 152 12.11 25.12 -17.79
CA LEU A 152 11.67 24.97 -16.40
C LEU A 152 12.88 24.54 -15.54
N ILE A 153 13.61 25.51 -14.97
CA ILE A 153 14.65 25.22 -13.97
C ILE A 153 13.93 24.81 -12.67
N GLY A 154 13.80 23.50 -12.46
CA GLY A 154 13.15 22.93 -11.29
C GLY A 154 13.73 21.56 -10.94
N ALA A 155 13.79 21.27 -9.64
CA ALA A 155 14.06 19.93 -9.14
C ALA A 155 12.73 19.18 -8.97
N TYR A 156 12.59 18.05 -9.65
CA TYR A 156 11.40 17.22 -9.62
C TYR A 156 11.71 15.88 -8.97
N SER A 157 10.75 15.34 -8.23
CA SER A 157 10.83 14.01 -7.63
C SER A 157 9.95 13.05 -8.43
N ILE A 158 10.55 12.06 -9.06
CA ILE A 158 9.85 11.06 -9.87
C ILE A 158 10.09 9.68 -9.25
N PRO A 159 9.04 8.88 -8.96
CA PRO A 159 9.24 7.51 -8.49
C PRO A 159 10.07 6.71 -9.50
N SER A 160 11.01 5.91 -8.99
CA SER A 160 11.95 5.13 -9.81
C SER A 160 11.28 4.32 -10.91
N LEU A 161 10.11 3.71 -10.61
CA LEU A 161 9.35 2.94 -11.58
C LEU A 161 9.05 3.76 -12.84
N TRP A 162 8.58 4.99 -12.66
CA TRP A 162 8.23 5.87 -13.77
C TRP A 162 9.46 6.46 -14.45
N PHE A 163 10.50 6.78 -13.68
CA PHE A 163 11.75 7.31 -14.24
C PHE A 163 12.41 6.29 -15.18
N VAL A 164 12.57 5.04 -14.73
CA VAL A 164 13.22 3.98 -15.53
C VAL A 164 12.30 3.53 -16.67
N ALA A 165 11.00 3.34 -16.43
CA ALA A 165 10.05 3.02 -17.50
C ALA A 165 9.99 4.12 -18.58
N GLY A 166 10.03 5.39 -18.18
CA GLY A 166 10.11 6.51 -19.12
C GLY A 166 11.42 6.54 -19.91
N SER A 167 12.54 6.15 -19.30
CA SER A 167 13.84 6.02 -19.98
C SER A 167 13.82 4.89 -21.03
N ILE A 168 13.22 3.74 -20.70
CA ILE A 168 12.99 2.64 -21.65
C ILE A 168 12.11 3.09 -22.81
N ALA A 169 11.00 3.78 -22.53
CA ALA A 169 10.10 4.29 -23.55
C ALA A 169 10.77 5.31 -24.48
N LYS A 170 11.60 6.20 -23.91
CA LYS A 170 12.43 7.14 -24.68
C LYS A 170 13.40 6.42 -25.62
N ASP A 171 14.10 5.40 -25.13
CA ASP A 171 15.06 4.64 -25.94
C ASP A 171 14.35 3.87 -27.08
N LEU A 172 13.19 3.27 -26.81
CA LEU A 172 12.36 2.64 -27.85
C LEU A 172 11.87 3.66 -28.90
N TRP A 173 11.45 4.85 -28.46
CA TRP A 173 10.99 5.91 -29.35
C TRP A 173 12.11 6.41 -30.26
N LEU A 174 13.28 6.73 -29.70
CA LEU A 174 14.43 7.23 -30.46
C LEU A 174 14.99 6.17 -31.41
N LEU A 175 15.01 4.91 -31.00
CA LEU A 175 15.33 3.78 -31.89
C LEU A 175 14.36 3.72 -33.09
N GLY A 176 13.05 3.90 -32.86
CA GLY A 176 12.05 3.93 -33.91
C GLY A 176 12.17 5.12 -34.88
N LEU A 177 12.81 6.21 -34.45
CA LEU A 177 13.13 7.36 -35.30
C LEU A 177 14.43 7.18 -36.12
N GLY A 178 15.15 6.07 -35.92
CA GLY A 178 16.38 5.77 -36.65
C GLY A 178 17.59 6.58 -36.19
N ASP A 179 17.59 7.10 -34.96
CA ASP A 179 18.76 7.77 -34.40
C ASP A 179 19.91 6.76 -34.21
N SER A 180 21.05 7.03 -34.83
CA SER A 180 22.19 6.10 -34.92
C SER A 180 23.38 6.51 -34.03
N GLY A 181 23.29 7.62 -33.31
CA GLY A 181 24.36 8.11 -32.44
C GLY A 181 24.45 7.39 -31.09
N VAL A 182 23.50 6.51 -30.75
CA VAL A 182 23.38 5.86 -29.45
C VAL A 182 23.02 4.38 -29.62
N ALA A 183 23.68 3.51 -28.86
CA ALA A 183 23.43 2.07 -28.85
C ALA A 183 22.16 1.70 -28.05
N TYR A 184 20.98 2.07 -28.57
CA TYR A 184 19.69 1.86 -27.89
C TYR A 184 19.40 0.37 -27.61
N GLN A 185 19.82 -0.53 -28.50
CA GLN A 185 19.66 -1.98 -28.40
C GLN A 185 20.42 -2.51 -27.17
N ALA A 186 21.64 -2.01 -26.94
CA ALA A 186 22.43 -2.31 -25.76
C ALA A 186 21.75 -1.84 -24.46
N HIS A 187 21.16 -0.64 -24.46
CA HIS A 187 20.40 -0.14 -23.30
C HIS A 187 19.20 -1.04 -22.98
N LEU A 188 18.40 -1.38 -24.00
CA LEU A 188 17.22 -2.23 -23.86
C LEU A 188 17.60 -3.62 -23.36
N GLY A 189 18.68 -4.20 -23.86
CA GLY A 189 19.26 -5.45 -23.36
C GLY A 189 19.67 -5.36 -21.89
N GLY A 190 20.35 -4.27 -21.52
CA GLY A 190 20.70 -3.97 -20.14
C GLY A 190 19.48 -3.89 -19.21
N TYR A 191 18.47 -3.08 -19.56
CA TYR A 191 17.24 -2.98 -18.79
C TYR A 191 16.54 -4.33 -18.65
N ALA A 192 16.40 -5.09 -19.74
CA ALA A 192 15.75 -6.40 -19.73
C ALA A 192 16.48 -7.38 -18.80
N PHE A 193 17.81 -7.43 -18.89
CA PHE A 193 18.64 -8.25 -18.00
C PHE A 193 18.49 -7.82 -16.53
N GLY A 194 18.61 -6.52 -16.24
CA GLY A 194 18.51 -5.99 -14.88
C GLY A 194 17.14 -6.23 -14.24
N ILE A 195 16.07 -6.03 -15.00
CA ILE A 195 14.71 -6.31 -14.52
C ILE A 195 14.54 -7.81 -14.28
N GLY A 196 14.88 -8.61 -15.29
CA GLY A 196 14.69 -10.06 -15.28
C GLY A 196 15.48 -10.74 -14.16
N LEU A 197 16.77 -10.43 -14.01
CA LEU A 197 17.62 -11.03 -12.99
C LEU A 197 17.22 -10.58 -11.58
N ALA A 198 16.91 -9.29 -11.37
CA ALA A 198 16.43 -8.84 -10.06
C ALA A 198 15.13 -9.53 -9.65
N MET A 199 14.18 -9.67 -10.59
CA MET A 199 12.94 -10.41 -10.38
C MET A 199 13.19 -11.89 -10.07
N LEU A 200 14.10 -12.54 -10.81
CA LEU A 200 14.48 -13.93 -10.59
C LEU A 200 15.08 -14.14 -9.20
N LEU A 201 16.00 -13.28 -8.76
CA LEU A 201 16.64 -13.37 -7.44
C LEU A 201 15.62 -13.21 -6.30
N LEU A 202 14.63 -12.33 -6.45
CA LEU A 202 13.52 -12.18 -5.50
C LEU A 202 12.54 -13.38 -5.57
N ALA A 203 12.34 -13.96 -6.76
CA ALA A 203 11.46 -15.10 -6.96
C ALA A 203 12.01 -16.38 -6.30
N THR A 204 13.30 -16.67 -6.49
CA THR A 204 14.00 -17.83 -5.93
C THR A 204 14.34 -17.68 -4.45
N GLY A 205 14.28 -16.46 -3.90
CA GLY A 205 14.66 -16.16 -2.52
C GLY A 205 16.17 -16.03 -2.31
N ALA A 206 16.97 -16.12 -3.38
CA ALA A 206 18.40 -15.78 -3.35
C ALA A 206 18.64 -14.35 -2.85
N LEU A 207 17.67 -13.46 -3.12
CA LEU A 207 17.57 -12.16 -2.48
C LEU A 207 16.32 -12.12 -1.59
N ARG A 208 16.49 -11.86 -0.29
CA ARG A 208 15.38 -11.73 0.66
C ARG A 208 14.45 -10.62 0.20
N ARG A 209 13.13 -10.83 0.20
CA ARG A 209 12.14 -9.79 -0.14
C ARG A 209 12.02 -8.75 0.97
N GLU A 210 11.78 -7.51 0.60
CA GLU A 210 11.63 -6.37 1.51
C GLU A 210 10.39 -5.54 1.14
N GLU A 211 9.96 -4.65 2.03
CA GLU A 211 8.75 -3.84 1.84
C GLU A 211 8.85 -2.84 0.68
N TRP A 212 10.07 -2.60 0.20
CA TRP A 212 10.36 -1.63 -0.85
C TRP A 212 10.28 -2.23 -2.26
N ASP A 213 10.27 -3.56 -2.41
CA ASP A 213 10.43 -4.23 -3.70
C ASP A 213 9.13 -4.29 -4.55
N LEU A 214 9.29 -4.60 -5.84
CA LEU A 214 8.21 -4.64 -6.82
C LEU A 214 7.17 -5.73 -6.52
N TYR A 215 7.57 -6.87 -5.95
CA TYR A 215 6.63 -7.91 -5.53
C TYR A 215 5.72 -7.40 -4.41
N TYR A 216 6.29 -6.69 -3.42
CA TYR A 216 5.51 -6.03 -2.39
C TYR A 216 4.61 -4.95 -3.00
N ALA A 217 5.13 -4.12 -3.91
CA ALA A 217 4.36 -3.08 -4.57
C ALA A 217 3.15 -3.62 -5.35
N ILE A 218 3.33 -4.71 -6.11
CA ILE A 218 2.27 -5.41 -6.85
C ILE A 218 1.27 -6.02 -5.87
N LYS A 219 1.74 -6.70 -4.81
CA LYS A 219 0.87 -7.27 -3.77
C LYS A 219 0.03 -6.18 -3.11
N GLN A 220 0.63 -5.03 -2.79
CA GLN A 220 -0.05 -3.89 -2.20
C GLN A 220 -1.05 -3.25 -3.18
N HIS A 221 -0.71 -3.16 -4.48
CA HIS A 221 -1.62 -2.64 -5.50
C HIS A 221 -2.80 -3.58 -5.77
N ARG A 222 -2.56 -4.89 -5.81
CA ARG A 222 -3.61 -5.91 -5.91
C ARG A 222 -4.52 -5.85 -4.68
N ARG A 223 -3.93 -5.77 -3.47
CA ARG A 223 -4.67 -5.52 -2.22
C ARG A 223 -5.49 -4.24 -2.29
N ARG A 224 -4.94 -3.15 -2.84
CA ARG A 224 -5.65 -1.88 -3.06
C ARG A 224 -6.81 -2.02 -4.04
N ARG A 225 -6.64 -2.75 -5.14
CA ARG A 225 -7.71 -3.00 -6.13
C ARG A 225 -8.82 -3.90 -5.58
N GLU A 226 -8.46 -4.95 -4.85
CA GLU A 226 -9.41 -5.84 -4.16
C GLU A 226 -10.21 -5.07 -3.09
N LEU A 227 -9.54 -4.19 -2.34
CA LEU A 227 -10.15 -3.24 -1.40
C LEU A 227 -11.11 -2.28 -2.08
N LEU A 228 -10.72 -1.68 -3.21
CA LEU A 228 -11.56 -0.77 -3.99
C LEU A 228 -12.78 -1.50 -4.59
N ALA A 229 -12.62 -2.74 -5.05
CA ALA A 229 -13.72 -3.55 -5.56
C ALA A 229 -14.73 -3.91 -4.45
N ALA A 230 -14.24 -4.25 -3.25
CA ALA A 230 -15.10 -4.58 -2.10
C ALA A 230 -15.84 -3.37 -1.51
N THR A 231 -15.34 -2.15 -1.74
CA THR A 231 -15.93 -0.90 -1.26
C THR A 231 -16.81 -0.20 -2.30
N ARG A 232 -16.71 -0.57 -3.58
CA ARG A 232 -17.59 -0.05 -4.66
C ARG A 232 -19.06 -0.34 -4.43
N GLY A 233 -19.42 -1.47 -3.82
CA GLY A 233 -20.81 -1.74 -3.41
C GLY A 233 -21.31 -0.83 -2.27
N LEU A 234 -20.39 -0.19 -1.53
CA LEU A 234 -20.72 0.71 -0.43
C LEU A 234 -20.77 2.20 -0.86
N ALA A 235 -20.37 2.51 -2.10
CA ALA A 235 -20.03 3.85 -2.59
C ALA A 235 -21.04 4.41 -3.62
N ARG A 236 -22.27 4.73 -3.18
CA ARG A 236 -23.02 5.85 -3.75
C ARG A 236 -22.77 7.08 -2.85
N ASP A 237 -21.64 7.75 -3.11
CA ASP A 237 -21.10 9.06 -2.68
C ASP A 237 -20.75 9.34 -1.17
N PRO A 238 -19.78 10.26 -0.86
CA PRO A 238 -18.35 10.09 -1.16
C PRO A 238 -17.43 10.41 0.04
N ILE A 239 -16.75 9.41 0.64
CA ILE A 239 -15.51 9.56 1.44
C ILE A 239 -14.70 8.24 1.36
N PRO A 240 -13.37 8.26 1.13
CA PRO A 240 -12.67 7.31 0.27
C PRO A 240 -12.50 5.89 0.83
N ALA A 241 -12.54 4.96 -0.12
CA ALA A 241 -12.44 3.51 -0.01
C ALA A 241 -11.10 2.99 0.56
N ARG A 242 -10.85 3.23 1.84
CA ARG A 242 -9.62 2.81 2.52
C ARG A 242 -9.86 2.14 3.89
N VAL A 243 -10.81 1.22 3.99
CA VAL A 243 -10.80 0.16 5.02
C VAL A 243 -11.61 -1.02 4.50
N ALA A 244 -10.96 -2.09 4.05
CA ALA A 244 -11.56 -3.40 3.77
C ALA A 244 -10.67 -4.23 2.85
N ARG A 245 -9.69 -4.91 3.46
CA ARG A 245 -9.33 -6.30 3.19
C ARG A 245 -8.01 -6.59 2.46
N SER A 246 -7.09 -7.13 3.25
CA SER A 246 -6.19 -8.22 2.83
C SER A 246 -6.78 -9.56 3.29
N SER A 247 -6.87 -10.45 2.32
CA SER A 247 -7.01 -11.90 2.34
C SER A 247 -6.51 -12.68 3.56
N LEU A 248 -7.35 -13.66 3.90
CA LEU A 248 -7.09 -14.85 4.70
C LEU A 248 -5.86 -15.63 4.17
N ARG A 249 -4.76 -15.57 4.92
CA ARG A 249 -3.82 -16.70 5.05
C ARG A 249 -2.90 -16.43 6.25
N THR A 250 -3.10 -17.16 7.34
CA THR A 250 -2.12 -17.26 8.45
C THR A 250 -2.45 -18.46 9.34
N PRO A 251 -1.52 -18.90 10.21
CA PRO A 251 -1.22 -20.31 10.48
C PRO A 251 -2.20 -20.90 11.50
N ALA A 252 -2.01 -22.18 11.82
CA ALA A 252 -2.80 -22.90 12.81
C ALA A 252 -2.93 -22.14 14.15
N PRO A 253 -4.08 -22.25 14.84
CA PRO A 253 -4.34 -21.53 16.09
C PRO A 253 -3.35 -21.88 17.19
N THR A 254 -3.02 -20.90 18.01
CA THR A 254 -2.11 -21.09 19.15
C THR A 254 -2.85 -21.70 20.36
N PRO A 255 -2.16 -22.38 21.29
CA PRO A 255 -2.79 -22.93 22.50
C PRO A 255 -3.54 -21.88 23.35
N ALA A 256 -3.13 -20.61 23.31
CA ALA A 256 -3.81 -19.51 23.98
C ALA A 256 -5.24 -19.26 23.47
N ASP A 257 -5.51 -19.49 22.17
CA ASP A 257 -6.86 -19.38 21.57
C ASP A 257 -7.83 -20.48 22.05
N ARG A 258 -7.31 -21.55 22.67
CA ARG A 258 -8.12 -22.65 23.23
C ARG A 258 -8.49 -22.41 24.68
N ALA A 259 -7.66 -21.69 25.44
CA ALA A 259 -7.81 -21.51 26.88
C ALA A 259 -8.91 -20.52 27.28
N SER A 260 -9.30 -19.59 26.41
CA SER A 260 -10.33 -18.57 26.68
C SER A 260 -11.78 -19.06 26.61
N ARG A 261 -12.01 -20.38 26.43
CA ARG A 261 -13.36 -20.96 26.24
C ARG A 261 -14.08 -21.40 27.52
N HIS A 262 -13.42 -21.39 28.68
CA HIS A 262 -13.92 -22.13 29.85
C HIS A 262 -14.83 -21.38 30.84
N ASP A 263 -15.04 -20.06 30.69
CA ASP A 263 -15.80 -19.27 31.69
C ASP A 263 -17.10 -18.63 31.15
N HIS A 264 -17.71 -19.21 30.11
CA HIS A 264 -18.91 -18.63 29.49
C HIS A 264 -20.13 -19.55 29.56
N PRO A 265 -21.35 -18.99 29.74
CA PRO A 265 -22.58 -19.77 29.82
C PRO A 265 -22.73 -20.65 28.58
N ALA A 266 -22.98 -21.94 28.80
CA ALA A 266 -23.16 -22.92 27.74
C ALA A 266 -24.40 -22.58 26.89
N LEU A 267 -24.30 -22.82 25.58
CA LEU A 267 -25.44 -22.68 24.67
C LEU A 267 -26.54 -23.68 25.06
N THR A 268 -27.79 -23.27 24.93
CA THR A 268 -28.93 -24.19 25.09
C THR A 268 -28.92 -25.26 23.99
N GLN A 269 -29.67 -26.34 24.17
CA GLN A 269 -29.77 -27.40 23.17
C GLN A 269 -30.25 -26.88 21.79
N PRO A 270 -31.29 -26.01 21.69
CA PRO A 270 -31.67 -25.38 20.42
C PRO A 270 -30.57 -24.52 19.79
N GLN A 271 -29.82 -23.76 20.60
CA GLN A 271 -28.71 -22.93 20.11
C GLN A 271 -27.55 -23.77 19.56
N SER A 272 -27.27 -24.91 20.21
CA SER A 272 -26.25 -25.85 19.76
C SER A 272 -26.61 -26.48 18.42
N LEU A 273 -27.88 -26.79 18.19
CA LEU A 273 -28.40 -27.28 16.91
C LEU A 273 -28.27 -26.22 15.80
N GLU A 274 -28.65 -24.97 16.07
CA GLU A 274 -28.47 -23.88 15.09
C GLU A 274 -27.00 -23.65 14.75
N ARG A 275 -26.11 -23.72 15.74
CA ARG A 275 -24.67 -23.61 15.49
C ARG A 275 -24.14 -24.77 14.63
N ALA A 276 -24.67 -25.98 14.81
CA ALA A 276 -24.35 -27.12 13.95
C ALA A 276 -24.88 -26.93 12.52
N ALA A 277 -26.07 -26.33 12.36
CA ALA A 277 -26.62 -26.00 11.05
C ALA A 277 -25.78 -24.94 10.30
N VAL A 278 -25.25 -23.94 11.01
CA VAL A 278 -24.26 -22.99 10.45
C VAL A 278 -23.02 -23.73 9.94
N ALA A 279 -22.46 -24.63 10.76
CA ALA A 279 -21.27 -25.41 10.37
C ALA A 279 -21.53 -26.31 9.15
N SER A 280 -22.72 -26.92 9.06
CA SER A 280 -23.14 -27.73 7.92
C SER A 280 -23.24 -26.90 6.63
N ALA A 281 -23.88 -25.72 6.68
CA ALA A 281 -23.97 -24.82 5.54
C ALA A 281 -22.59 -24.34 5.06
N MET A 282 -21.66 -24.09 5.99
CA MET A 282 -20.27 -23.76 5.65
C MET A 282 -19.55 -24.92 4.96
N ALA A 283 -19.75 -26.16 5.43
CA ALA A 283 -19.15 -27.34 4.81
C ALA A 283 -19.67 -27.59 3.38
N ALA A 284 -20.93 -27.23 3.12
CA ALA A 284 -21.54 -27.26 1.79
C ALA A 284 -21.10 -26.10 0.87
N GLY A 285 -20.32 -25.14 1.37
CA GLY A 285 -19.87 -23.98 0.60
C GLY A 285 -20.90 -22.86 0.45
N ASP A 286 -22.09 -22.99 1.05
CA ASP A 286 -23.14 -21.97 1.01
C ASP A 286 -22.96 -20.94 2.14
N LEU A 287 -22.08 -19.97 1.88
CA LEU A 287 -21.78 -18.89 2.83
C LEU A 287 -22.97 -17.95 3.09
N THR A 288 -23.89 -17.83 2.13
CA THR A 288 -25.06 -16.96 2.26
C THR A 288 -26.07 -17.57 3.24
N ALA A 289 -26.40 -18.85 3.08
CA ALA A 289 -27.26 -19.56 4.02
C ALA A 289 -26.61 -19.68 5.40
N ALA A 290 -25.30 -19.93 5.46
CA ALA A 290 -24.55 -19.94 6.73
C ALA A 290 -24.63 -18.60 7.45
N ALA A 291 -24.45 -17.48 6.74
CA ALA A 291 -24.57 -16.14 7.31
C ALA A 291 -26.00 -15.83 7.78
N GLN A 292 -27.02 -16.28 7.05
CA GLN A 292 -28.42 -16.15 7.47
C GLN A 292 -28.72 -16.86 8.78
N ARG A 293 -28.33 -18.13 8.88
CA ARG A 293 -28.49 -18.92 10.09
C ARG A 293 -27.68 -18.36 11.25
N TYR A 294 -26.45 -17.89 10.98
CA TYR A 294 -25.63 -17.33 12.03
C TYR A 294 -26.20 -16.03 12.59
N ALA A 295 -26.70 -15.13 11.73
CA ALA A 295 -27.41 -13.94 12.20
C ALA A 295 -28.68 -14.30 13.00
N ALA A 296 -29.47 -15.29 12.55
CA ALA A 296 -30.65 -15.74 13.28
C ALA A 296 -30.29 -16.32 14.66
N LEU A 297 -29.17 -17.02 14.77
CA LEU A 297 -28.63 -17.47 16.06
C LEU A 297 -28.28 -16.27 16.94
N LEU A 298 -27.53 -15.28 16.43
CA LEU A 298 -27.11 -14.12 17.22
C LEU A 298 -28.29 -13.21 17.64
N ALA A 299 -29.36 -13.17 16.84
CA ALA A 299 -30.58 -12.41 17.13
C ALA A 299 -31.35 -12.89 18.37
N GLN A 300 -31.01 -14.06 18.92
CA GLN A 300 -31.58 -14.58 20.17
C GLN A 300 -31.12 -13.78 21.40
N TRP A 301 -30.11 -12.92 21.26
CA TRP A 301 -29.64 -12.04 22.32
C TRP A 301 -29.94 -10.56 22.00
N PRO A 302 -30.24 -9.74 23.02
CA PRO A 302 -30.40 -8.30 22.83
C PRO A 302 -29.08 -7.67 22.37
N ARG A 303 -29.14 -6.63 21.53
CA ARG A 303 -27.95 -5.97 20.97
C ARG A 303 -26.94 -5.48 22.01
N GLN A 304 -27.40 -5.15 23.22
CA GLN A 304 -26.55 -4.88 24.37
C GLN A 304 -27.01 -5.72 25.56
N PRO A 305 -26.14 -6.54 26.18
CA PRO A 305 -24.69 -6.67 25.93
C PRO A 305 -24.30 -7.48 24.68
N GLY A 306 -25.26 -8.01 23.91
CA GLY A 306 -25.00 -8.83 22.73
C GLY A 306 -24.82 -10.32 23.06
N PRO A 307 -24.61 -11.16 22.04
CA PRO A 307 -24.37 -12.60 22.21
C PRO A 307 -23.13 -12.90 23.09
N PRO A 308 -23.13 -14.01 23.86
CA PRO A 308 -21.98 -14.41 24.67
C PRO A 308 -20.84 -14.96 23.80
N PRO A 309 -19.58 -14.97 24.28
CA PRO A 309 -18.46 -15.52 23.51
C PRO A 309 -18.61 -17.04 23.23
N SER A 310 -19.44 -17.76 23.99
CA SER A 310 -19.80 -19.16 23.69
C SER A 310 -20.59 -19.32 22.38
N ALA A 311 -21.26 -18.27 21.89
CA ALA A 311 -21.90 -18.22 20.57
C ALA A 311 -20.92 -17.87 19.42
N SER A 312 -19.64 -17.64 19.73
CA SER A 312 -18.63 -17.36 18.71
C SER A 312 -18.32 -18.58 17.85
N LEU A 313 -18.00 -18.32 16.58
CA LEU A 313 -17.37 -19.30 15.70
C LEU A 313 -15.85 -19.16 15.78
N SER A 314 -15.11 -20.01 15.07
CA SER A 314 -13.67 -19.78 14.96
C SER A 314 -13.39 -18.42 14.33
N ARG A 315 -12.24 -17.83 14.68
CA ARG A 315 -11.74 -16.56 14.14
C ARG A 315 -11.96 -16.42 12.62
N ARG A 316 -11.61 -17.47 11.86
CA ARG A 316 -11.76 -17.51 10.40
C ARG A 316 -13.24 -17.43 9.98
N GLN A 317 -14.07 -18.26 10.58
CA GLN A 317 -15.49 -18.36 10.25
C GLN A 317 -16.22 -17.06 10.55
N MET A 318 -15.93 -16.39 11.67
CA MET A 318 -16.55 -15.10 12.00
C MET A 318 -16.24 -14.02 10.95
N LEU A 319 -14.99 -13.92 10.48
CA LEU A 319 -14.61 -12.96 9.45
C LEU A 319 -15.22 -13.28 8.08
N GLU A 320 -15.33 -14.58 7.73
CA GLU A 320 -16.01 -15.03 6.52
C GLU A 320 -17.52 -14.70 6.57
N MET A 321 -18.19 -14.97 7.69
CA MET A 321 -19.61 -14.66 7.89
C MET A 321 -19.89 -13.16 7.85
N ALA A 322 -19.12 -12.35 8.58
CA ALA A 322 -19.26 -10.89 8.55
C ALA A 322 -19.01 -10.34 7.13
N GLY A 323 -18.03 -10.91 6.40
CA GLY A 323 -17.77 -10.59 5.01
C GLY A 323 -18.96 -10.86 4.09
N ALA A 324 -19.61 -12.01 4.24
CA ALA A 324 -20.81 -12.41 3.50
C ALA A 324 -22.03 -11.53 3.85
N MET A 325 -22.22 -11.20 5.13
CA MET A 325 -23.29 -10.29 5.58
C MET A 325 -23.13 -8.88 4.97
N VAL A 326 -21.91 -8.36 4.89
CA VAL A 326 -21.65 -7.07 4.21
C VAL A 326 -22.01 -7.14 2.72
N GLN A 327 -21.71 -8.26 2.05
CA GLN A 327 -22.04 -8.44 0.63
C GLN A 327 -23.56 -8.56 0.40
N ALA A 328 -24.27 -9.14 1.35
CA ALA A 328 -25.73 -9.25 1.33
C ALA A 328 -26.46 -7.99 1.85
N GLU A 329 -25.75 -6.86 2.03
CA GLU A 329 -26.28 -5.60 2.57
C GLU A 329 -26.86 -5.68 4.00
N ARG A 330 -26.55 -6.77 4.71
CA ARG A 330 -26.99 -7.02 6.09
C ARG A 330 -26.02 -6.38 7.10
N HIS A 331 -25.97 -5.06 7.06
CA HIS A 331 -24.97 -4.27 7.77
C HIS A 331 -25.09 -4.34 9.30
N ALA A 332 -26.31 -4.45 9.84
CA ALA A 332 -26.52 -4.61 11.28
C ALA A 332 -25.96 -5.94 11.78
N ASP A 333 -26.29 -7.03 11.10
CA ASP A 333 -25.78 -8.36 11.45
C ASP A 333 -24.25 -8.44 11.35
N ALA A 334 -23.66 -7.82 10.31
CA ALA A 334 -22.21 -7.74 10.17
C ALA A 334 -21.55 -6.97 11.33
N ALA A 335 -22.17 -5.88 11.79
CA ALA A 335 -21.68 -5.11 12.93
C ALA A 335 -21.71 -5.94 14.23
N ASP A 336 -22.78 -6.71 14.45
CA ASP A 336 -22.90 -7.59 15.61
C ASP A 336 -21.82 -8.68 15.62
N VAL A 337 -21.51 -9.27 14.45
CA VAL A 337 -20.42 -10.25 14.33
C VAL A 337 -19.05 -9.62 14.57
N TYR A 338 -18.78 -8.41 14.07
CA TYR A 338 -17.52 -7.71 14.33
C TYR A 338 -17.38 -7.31 15.80
N ALA A 339 -18.46 -6.84 16.45
CA ALA A 339 -18.46 -6.53 17.87
C ALA A 339 -18.20 -7.80 18.72
N LEU A 340 -18.82 -8.92 18.37
CA LEU A 340 -18.57 -10.21 19.01
C LEU A 340 -17.10 -10.65 18.81
N PHE A 341 -16.55 -10.49 17.60
CA PHE A 341 -15.15 -10.84 17.30
C PHE A 341 -14.18 -10.07 18.21
N LEU A 342 -14.38 -8.76 18.37
CA LEU A 342 -13.51 -7.92 19.20
C LEU A 342 -13.57 -8.29 20.68
N ARG A 343 -14.73 -8.76 21.16
CA ARG A 343 -14.88 -9.28 22.53
C ARG A 343 -14.23 -10.64 22.72
N THR A 344 -14.34 -11.53 21.71
CA THR A 344 -13.79 -12.90 21.80
C THR A 344 -12.29 -12.96 21.54
N PHE A 345 -11.75 -12.10 20.67
CA PHE A 345 -10.34 -12.08 20.28
C PHE A 345 -9.71 -10.68 20.46
N PRO A 346 -9.60 -10.19 21.71
CA PRO A 346 -9.18 -8.80 21.99
C PRO A 346 -7.73 -8.49 21.61
N HIS A 347 -6.87 -9.52 21.50
CA HIS A 347 -5.46 -9.36 21.10
C HIS A 347 -5.18 -9.89 19.69
N ASP A 348 -6.21 -10.07 18.86
CA ASP A 348 -6.00 -10.50 17.49
C ASP A 348 -5.30 -9.43 16.66
N LYS A 349 -4.34 -9.84 15.85
CA LYS A 349 -3.65 -8.95 14.91
C LYS A 349 -4.58 -8.22 13.91
N GLU A 350 -5.79 -8.72 13.67
CA GLU A 350 -6.78 -8.06 12.81
C GLU A 350 -7.69 -7.09 13.58
N GLN A 351 -7.54 -6.97 14.91
CA GLN A 351 -8.34 -6.08 15.74
C GLN A 351 -8.37 -4.63 15.19
N PRO A 352 -7.23 -4.00 14.81
CA PRO A 352 -7.27 -2.66 14.21
C PRO A 352 -8.19 -2.55 13.00
N ARG A 353 -8.14 -3.55 12.12
CA ARG A 353 -8.93 -3.58 10.90
C ARG A 353 -10.41 -3.86 11.18
N VAL A 354 -10.71 -4.76 12.11
CA VAL A 354 -12.10 -5.07 12.50
C VAL A 354 -12.76 -3.86 13.14
N CYS A 355 -12.05 -3.13 14.00
CA CYS A 355 -12.52 -1.88 14.60
C CYS A 355 -12.83 -0.82 13.55
N LEU A 356 -11.96 -0.64 12.55
CA LEU A 356 -12.21 0.28 11.45
C LEU A 356 -13.42 -0.12 10.59
N LEU A 357 -13.58 -1.41 10.27
CA LEU A 357 -14.74 -1.92 9.53
C LEU A 357 -16.04 -1.71 10.31
N LEU A 358 -16.03 -2.02 11.60
CA LEU A 358 -17.16 -1.78 12.50
C LEU A 358 -17.51 -0.29 12.56
N ALA A 359 -16.51 0.59 12.70
CA ALA A 359 -16.72 2.03 12.76
C ALA A 359 -17.34 2.59 11.47
N VAL A 360 -16.87 2.13 10.31
CA VAL A 360 -17.44 2.54 9.01
C VAL A 360 -18.89 2.08 8.86
N ILE A 361 -19.18 0.82 9.22
CA ILE A 361 -20.54 0.27 9.15
C ILE A 361 -21.46 1.03 10.11
N ALA A 362 -21.04 1.22 11.36
CA ALA A 362 -21.79 1.92 12.39
C ALA A 362 -22.11 3.35 11.96
N LEU A 363 -21.11 4.10 11.49
CA LEU A 363 -21.27 5.48 11.07
C LEU A 363 -22.16 5.61 9.83
N ARG A 364 -21.91 4.82 8.77
CA ARG A 364 -22.50 5.07 7.45
C ARG A 364 -23.76 4.28 7.13
N ARG A 365 -23.97 3.15 7.81
CA ARG A 365 -25.11 2.25 7.55
C ARG A 365 -26.08 2.19 8.71
N LEU A 366 -25.59 2.30 9.94
CA LEU A 366 -26.43 2.21 11.13
C LEU A 366 -26.74 3.58 11.75
N GLN A 367 -26.02 4.64 11.35
CA GLN A 367 -26.08 5.96 12.00
C GLN A 367 -25.82 5.88 13.52
N ASP A 368 -25.07 4.87 13.96
CA ASP A 368 -24.70 4.68 15.37
C ASP A 368 -23.32 5.29 15.63
N HIS A 369 -23.35 6.60 15.90
CA HIS A 369 -22.14 7.38 16.18
C HIS A 369 -21.42 6.92 17.46
N ALA A 370 -22.18 6.42 18.45
CA ALA A 370 -21.61 5.96 19.71
C ALA A 370 -20.82 4.66 19.51
N LEU A 371 -21.34 3.72 18.71
CA LEU A 371 -20.64 2.49 18.35
C LEU A 371 -19.39 2.77 17.52
N ALA A 372 -19.46 3.72 16.56
CA ALA A 372 -18.31 4.13 15.77
C ALA A 372 -17.19 4.72 16.65
N ALA A 373 -17.54 5.62 17.58
CA ALA A 373 -16.59 6.21 18.50
C ALA A 373 -15.92 5.16 19.41
N ARG A 374 -16.71 4.25 20.00
CA ARG A 374 -16.17 3.17 20.86
C ARG A 374 -15.22 2.25 20.09
N ALA A 375 -15.57 1.88 18.86
CA ALA A 375 -14.72 1.03 18.02
C ALA A 375 -13.37 1.70 17.74
N LEU A 376 -13.34 3.00 17.43
CA LEU A 376 -12.10 3.72 17.14
C LEU A 376 -11.26 4.01 18.39
N ALA A 377 -11.89 4.29 19.54
CA ALA A 377 -11.20 4.52 20.80
C ALA A 377 -10.33 3.31 21.21
N SER A 378 -10.75 2.09 20.85
CA SER A 378 -10.00 0.87 21.16
C SER A 378 -8.68 0.71 20.39
N ILE A 379 -8.46 1.49 19.32
CA ILE A 379 -7.29 1.33 18.42
C ILE A 379 -6.46 2.61 18.25
N SER A 380 -6.89 3.75 18.79
CA SER A 380 -6.26 5.06 18.54
C SER A 380 -4.78 5.13 18.93
N GLN A 381 -4.33 4.30 19.88
CA GLN A 381 -2.93 4.26 20.36
C GLN A 381 -2.12 3.07 19.79
N THR A 382 -2.74 2.12 19.09
CA THR A 382 -2.10 0.88 18.62
C THR A 382 -1.87 0.85 17.11
N LEU A 383 -2.33 1.86 16.38
CA LEU A 383 -2.17 1.97 14.93
C LEU A 383 -0.73 2.36 14.53
N GLN A 384 0.04 1.37 14.09
CA GLN A 384 1.38 1.56 13.50
C GLN A 384 1.33 1.88 11.99
N ASP A 385 0.25 1.51 11.32
CA ASP A 385 0.06 1.73 9.89
C ASP A 385 -0.42 3.18 9.64
N PRO A 386 0.37 4.03 8.94
CA PRO A 386 0.02 5.42 8.68
C PRO A 386 -1.34 5.58 7.97
N ASP A 387 -1.71 4.58 7.17
CA ASP A 387 -2.90 4.61 6.35
C ASP A 387 -4.17 4.39 7.17
N GLN A 388 -4.08 3.46 8.11
CA GLN A 388 -5.12 3.16 9.08
C GLN A 388 -5.27 4.31 10.07
N HIS A 389 -4.16 4.93 10.46
CA HIS A 389 -4.16 6.10 11.33
C HIS A 389 -4.90 7.29 10.70
N ALA A 390 -4.57 7.65 9.45
CA ALA A 390 -5.25 8.74 8.74
C ALA A 390 -6.76 8.51 8.60
N MET A 391 -7.17 7.26 8.36
CA MET A 391 -8.57 6.89 8.27
C MET A 391 -9.29 6.93 9.63
N ALA A 392 -8.67 6.44 10.70
CA ALA A 392 -9.24 6.51 12.04
C ALA A 392 -9.50 7.97 12.45
N VAL A 393 -8.53 8.86 12.20
CA VAL A 393 -8.66 10.30 12.44
C VAL A 393 -9.82 10.89 11.66
N GLN A 394 -9.98 10.52 10.39
CA GLN A 394 -11.08 10.99 9.55
C GLN A 394 -12.46 10.54 10.08
N ILE A 395 -12.62 9.25 10.37
CA ILE A 395 -13.89 8.71 10.88
C ILE A 395 -14.21 9.31 12.26
N MET A 396 -13.20 9.53 13.11
CA MET A 396 -13.39 10.21 14.40
C MET A 396 -13.89 11.65 14.21
N ALA A 397 -13.28 12.43 13.30
CA ALA A 397 -13.71 13.79 13.03
C ALA A 397 -15.16 13.84 12.49
N GLU A 398 -15.53 12.92 11.60
CA GLU A 398 -16.92 12.78 11.11
C GLU A 398 -17.89 12.43 12.24
N THR A 399 -17.52 11.51 13.12
CA THR A 399 -18.34 11.08 14.26
C THR A 399 -18.56 12.24 15.24
N GLN A 400 -17.52 13.02 15.54
CA GLN A 400 -17.60 14.20 16.40
C GLN A 400 -18.47 15.31 15.80
N ARG A 401 -18.34 15.57 14.50
CA ARG A 401 -19.21 16.53 13.79
C ARG A 401 -20.67 16.12 13.84
N ALA A 402 -20.96 14.83 13.58
CA ALA A 402 -22.32 14.31 13.63
C ALA A 402 -22.93 14.42 15.05
N GLN A 403 -22.14 14.11 16.09
CA GLN A 403 -22.57 14.28 17.48
C GLN A 403 -22.82 15.76 17.83
N ALA A 404 -21.95 16.68 17.39
CA ALA A 404 -22.13 18.11 17.63
C ALA A 404 -23.41 18.66 16.95
N LEU A 405 -23.70 18.21 15.73
CA LEU A 405 -24.93 18.56 15.01
C LEU A 405 -26.18 18.03 15.73
N ALA A 406 -26.15 16.79 16.22
CA ALA A 406 -27.26 16.21 16.97
C ALA A 406 -27.53 16.96 18.29
N VAL A 407 -26.49 17.36 19.02
CA VAL A 407 -26.62 18.17 20.24
C VAL A 407 -27.18 19.56 19.92
N SER A 408 -26.70 20.20 18.84
CA SER A 408 -27.22 21.49 18.40
C SER A 408 -28.70 21.43 17.99
N GLN A 409 -29.12 20.35 17.32
CA GLN A 409 -30.52 20.14 16.93
C GLN A 409 -31.43 19.87 18.13
N ALA A 410 -30.95 19.11 19.13
CA ALA A 410 -31.68 18.88 20.38
C ALA A 410 -31.83 20.15 21.22
N ALA A 411 -30.82 21.04 21.21
CA ALA A 411 -30.91 22.34 21.88
C ALA A 411 -31.95 23.27 21.21
N THR A 412 -32.13 23.19 19.89
CA THR A 412 -33.12 23.99 19.16
C THR A 412 -34.55 23.42 19.18
N SER A 413 -34.76 22.17 19.60
CA SER A 413 -36.08 21.51 19.65
C SER A 413 -36.70 21.47 21.05
N THR A 414 -36.11 22.17 22.03
CA THR A 414 -36.75 22.34 23.35
C THR A 414 -37.94 23.29 23.17
N PRO A 415 -39.19 22.90 23.49
CA PRO A 415 -40.32 23.82 23.38
C PRO A 415 -40.11 24.98 24.34
N ALA A 416 -40.28 26.21 23.85
CA ALA A 416 -40.35 27.38 24.69
C ALA A 416 -41.56 27.23 25.63
N THR A 417 -41.33 26.73 26.84
CA THR A 417 -42.24 26.97 27.96
C THR A 417 -42.18 28.46 28.25
N THR A 418 -43.23 29.16 27.83
CA THR A 418 -43.50 30.54 28.22
C THR A 418 -43.47 30.65 29.75
N PRO A 419 -42.72 31.60 30.32
CA PRO A 419 -42.73 31.80 31.76
C PRO A 419 -44.02 32.55 32.14
N SER A 420 -44.87 31.90 32.94
CA SER A 420 -45.93 32.60 33.67
C SER A 420 -45.29 33.45 34.77
N THR A 421 -45.46 34.77 34.65
CA THR A 421 -45.13 35.77 35.66
C THR A 421 -45.84 35.47 36.99
N PRO A 422 -45.17 35.60 38.15
CA PRO A 422 -45.82 35.54 39.45
C PRO A 422 -46.33 36.94 39.83
N THR A 423 -47.65 37.11 39.96
CA THR A 423 -48.24 38.29 40.60
C THR A 423 -48.52 37.96 42.07
N SER A 424 -47.88 38.73 42.94
CA SER A 424 -48.00 38.75 44.39
C SER A 424 -49.38 39.24 44.86
N SER A 425 -49.85 38.63 45.95
CA SER A 425 -50.64 39.19 47.06
C SER A 425 -51.96 39.93 46.79
N ALA A 426 -53.08 39.37 47.30
CA ALA A 426 -53.83 39.91 48.44
C ALA A 426 -55.20 39.22 48.57
N THR A 427 -55.44 38.60 49.72
CA THR A 427 -56.77 38.16 50.18
C THR A 427 -57.59 39.38 50.61
N PRO A 428 -58.89 39.44 50.30
CA PRO A 428 -59.89 39.70 51.36
C PRO A 428 -61.20 38.91 51.10
N PRO A 429 -62.26 39.02 51.94
CA PRO A 429 -62.81 37.92 52.73
C PRO A 429 -64.02 37.22 52.10
N VAL A 430 -64.34 36.04 52.64
CA VAL A 430 -65.52 35.22 52.35
C VAL A 430 -66.83 35.95 52.72
N PRO A 431 -67.81 36.07 51.80
CA PRO A 431 -69.19 36.37 52.13
C PRO A 431 -70.05 35.08 52.31
N PRO A 432 -71.14 35.14 53.08
CA PRO A 432 -71.84 33.96 53.61
C PRO A 432 -72.74 33.26 52.59
N ALA A 433 -73.00 31.98 52.86
CA ALA A 433 -73.81 31.08 52.04
C ALA A 433 -75.29 31.53 51.96
N PRO A 434 -75.93 31.46 50.77
CA PRO A 434 -77.37 31.63 50.63
C PRO A 434 -78.14 30.33 50.99
N PRO A 435 -79.35 30.44 51.55
CA PRO A 435 -80.14 29.29 52.02
C PRO A 435 -80.82 28.56 50.85
N ALA A 436 -80.99 27.24 51.02
CA ALA A 436 -81.71 26.37 50.10
C ALA A 436 -83.23 26.61 50.13
N PRO A 437 -83.91 26.60 48.98
CA PRO A 437 -85.34 26.36 48.90
C PRO A 437 -85.66 25.01 48.19
N PRO A 438 -86.91 24.53 48.29
CA PRO A 438 -87.22 23.11 48.48
C PRO A 438 -87.47 22.34 47.16
N ASP A 439 -87.24 21.03 47.22
CA ASP A 439 -87.86 20.01 46.37
C ASP A 439 -89.35 19.93 46.76
N PRO A 440 -90.37 19.91 45.84
CA PRO A 440 -90.62 18.75 44.98
C PRO A 440 -91.36 18.99 43.65
N GLY A 441 -91.04 18.18 42.64
CA GLY A 441 -92.00 17.64 41.67
C GLY A 441 -92.57 18.56 40.57
N ARG A 442 -92.29 18.21 39.31
CA ARG A 442 -93.29 17.90 38.27
C ARG A 442 -92.61 17.68 36.92
N ALA A 443 -92.91 16.49 36.38
CA ALA A 443 -93.00 16.09 34.98
C ALA A 443 -91.77 16.27 34.08
#